data_AF-A0AAD7IXV8-F1
#
_entry.id   AF-A0AAD7IXV8-F1
#
_cell.length_a   1.000
_cell.length_b   1.000
_cell.length_c   1.000
_cell.angle_alpha   90.00
_cell.angle_beta   90.00
_cell.angle_gamma   90.00
#
_symmetry.space_group_name_H-M   'P 1'
#
loop_
_entity.id
_entity.type
_entity.pdbx_description
1 polymer ?
#
loop_
_entity_poly.entity_id
_entity_poly.type
_entity_poly.pdbx_seq_one_letter_code
_entity_poly.pdbx_strand_id
1 'polypeptide(L)'
;MSESLADLRRRRARLDALILDQEAVVQEQHARLKELDETRNEIQKQLDLVVYPILTLPHEITSDIFVHCLPSGAYAIRLKNPSQAPVLLLNVCKTWRSIAISTPRLWANLTVNFTTQSWDHSKLLARIDGWLSRAGSCPLSLTVAKFDFSMASGLTPSTPLSYAIRIDFSV
;
A
#
# COMPACT_ATOMS: atom_id res chain seq x y z
N MET A 1 68.29 13.92 13.01
CA MET A 1 68.15 12.49 12.71
C MET A 1 67.71 12.36 11.25
N SER A 2 68.64 12.20 10.33
CA SER A 2 68.33 11.99 8.90
C SER A 2 67.97 10.52 8.69
N GLU A 3 66.78 10.26 8.16
CA GLU A 3 66.32 8.91 7.81
C GLU A 3 67.31 8.31 6.79
N SER A 4 67.86 7.14 7.10
CA SER A 4 68.86 6.48 6.26
C SER A 4 68.25 6.08 4.90
N LEU A 5 69.01 6.20 3.81
CA LEU A 5 68.58 5.77 2.47
C LEU A 5 68.10 4.31 2.44
N ALA A 6 68.65 3.45 3.31
CA ALA A 6 68.22 2.06 3.45
C ALA A 6 66.81 1.94 4.06
N ASP A 7 66.43 2.84 4.96
CA ASP A 7 65.12 2.86 5.60
C ASP A 7 64.05 3.39 4.64
N LEU A 8 64.38 4.42 3.84
CA LEU A 8 63.49 4.91 2.77
C LEU A 8 63.21 3.84 1.71
N ARG A 9 64.21 3.05 1.32
CA ARG A 9 64.04 1.92 0.38
C ARG A 9 63.14 0.83 0.95
N ARG A 10 63.32 0.47 2.24
CA ARG A 10 62.46 -0.52 2.93
C ARG A 10 61.02 -0.03 3.06
N ARG A 11 60.82 1.25 3.39
CA ARG A 11 59.48 1.86 3.48
C ARG A 11 58.77 1.87 2.13
N ARG A 12 59.48 2.22 1.05
CA ARG A 12 58.92 2.18 -0.32
C ARG A 12 58.51 0.77 -0.72
N ALA A 13 59.37 -0.23 -0.53
CA ALA A 13 59.04 -1.62 -0.83
C ALA A 13 57.81 -2.13 -0.04
N ARG A 14 57.67 -1.71 1.23
CA ARG A 14 56.49 -2.04 2.04
C ARG A 14 55.21 -1.38 1.52
N LEU A 15 55.28 -0.12 1.08
CA LEU A 15 54.14 0.59 0.50
C LEU A 15 53.74 0.00 -0.86
N ASP A 16 54.72 -0.35 -1.69
CA ASP A 16 54.47 -0.99 -2.99
C ASP A 16 53.79 -2.36 -2.80
N ALA A 17 54.23 -3.14 -1.79
CA ALA A 17 53.58 -4.42 -1.44
C ALA A 17 52.15 -4.22 -0.92
N LEU A 18 51.89 -3.17 -0.14
CA LEU A 18 50.55 -2.85 0.36
C LEU A 18 49.62 -2.43 -0.79
N ILE A 19 50.11 -1.64 -1.75
CA ILE A 19 49.34 -1.24 -2.93
C ILE A 19 48.96 -2.47 -3.74
N LEU A 20 49.90 -3.38 -3.98
CA LEU A 20 49.66 -4.64 -4.71
C LEU A 20 48.58 -5.51 -4.05
N ASP A 21 48.64 -5.66 -2.72
CA ASP A 21 47.62 -6.42 -1.96
C ASP A 21 46.24 -5.76 -2.09
N GLN A 22 46.19 -4.43 -1.99
CA GLN A 22 44.95 -3.68 -2.06
C GLN A 22 44.34 -3.70 -3.47
N GLU A 23 45.17 -3.64 -4.51
CA GLU A 23 44.74 -3.83 -5.89
C GLU A 23 44.15 -5.23 -6.12
N ALA A 24 44.76 -6.28 -5.55
CA ALA A 24 44.22 -7.64 -5.63
C ALA A 24 42.82 -7.74 -4.99
N VAL A 25 42.63 -7.14 -3.81
CA VAL A 25 41.32 -7.08 -3.14
C VAL A 25 40.30 -6.32 -3.99
N VAL A 26 40.69 -5.19 -4.58
CA VAL A 26 39.81 -4.40 -5.46
C VAL A 26 39.40 -5.21 -6.70
N GLN A 27 40.33 -5.96 -7.31
CA GLN A 27 40.02 -6.82 -8.44
C GLN A 27 39.04 -7.94 -8.07
N GLU A 28 39.23 -8.58 -6.92
CA GLU A 28 38.31 -9.60 -6.41
C GLU A 28 36.91 -9.02 -6.18
N GLN A 29 36.82 -7.84 -5.56
CA GLN A 29 35.54 -7.17 -5.32
C GLN A 29 34.85 -6.78 -6.63
N HIS A 30 35.58 -6.28 -7.62
CA HIS A 30 35.01 -5.98 -8.94
C HIS A 30 34.50 -7.24 -9.65
N ALA A 31 35.23 -8.36 -9.57
CA ALA A 31 34.76 -9.63 -10.12
C ALA A 31 33.45 -10.08 -9.45
N ARG A 32 33.37 -9.96 -8.11
CA ARG A 32 32.17 -10.29 -7.34
C ARG A 32 30.99 -9.38 -7.66
N LEU A 33 31.22 -8.08 -7.83
CA LEU A 33 30.17 -7.13 -8.24
C LEU A 33 29.61 -7.48 -9.62
N LYS A 34 30.48 -7.84 -10.56
CA LYS A 34 30.07 -8.25 -11.90
C LYS A 34 29.18 -9.49 -11.87
N GLU A 35 29.55 -10.51 -11.09
CA GLU A 35 28.74 -11.72 -10.91
C GLU A 35 27.36 -11.42 -10.30
N LEU A 36 27.31 -10.54 -9.29
CA LEU A 36 26.05 -10.10 -8.69
C LEU A 36 25.17 -9.33 -9.67
N ASP A 37 25.76 -8.45 -10.48
CA ASP A 37 25.04 -7.71 -11.51
C ASP A 37 24.51 -8.62 -12.62
N GLU A 38 25.28 -9.63 -13.05
CA GLU A 38 24.82 -10.66 -13.98
C GLU A 38 23.64 -11.45 -13.41
N THR A 39 23.75 -11.87 -12.14
CA THR A 39 22.67 -12.57 -11.43
C THR A 39 21.42 -11.71 -11.32
N ARG A 40 21.58 -10.44 -10.94
CA ARG A 40 20.48 -9.47 -10.85
C ARG A 40 19.80 -9.30 -12.21
N ASN A 41 20.59 -9.16 -13.29
CA ASN A 41 20.06 -8.98 -14.63
C ASN A 41 19.27 -10.20 -15.11
N GLU A 42 19.74 -11.42 -14.80
CA GLU A 42 19.00 -12.64 -15.12
C GLU A 42 17.69 -12.74 -14.34
N ILE A 43 17.69 -12.44 -13.03
CA ILE A 43 16.46 -12.39 -12.24
C ILE A 43 15.49 -11.34 -12.79
N GLN A 44 15.99 -10.16 -13.17
CA GLN A 44 15.17 -9.10 -13.74
C GLN A 44 14.54 -9.56 -15.06
N LYS A 45 15.32 -10.22 -15.92
CA LYS A 45 14.83 -10.78 -17.18
C LYS A 45 13.75 -11.83 -16.95
N GLN A 46 13.92 -12.72 -15.97
CA GLN A 46 12.89 -13.69 -15.62
C GLN A 46 11.62 -13.02 -15.10
N LEU A 47 11.76 -11.94 -14.32
CA LEU A 47 10.62 -11.18 -13.82
C LEU A 47 9.86 -10.49 -14.95
N ASP A 48 10.56 -9.95 -15.95
CA ASP A 48 9.96 -9.28 -17.10
C ASP A 48 9.15 -10.25 -17.98
N LEU A 49 9.45 -11.55 -17.96
CA LEU A 49 8.65 -12.59 -18.62
C LEU A 49 7.34 -12.88 -17.88
N VAL A 50 7.26 -12.58 -16.58
CA VAL A 50 6.04 -12.78 -15.79
C VAL A 50 5.08 -11.62 -16.07
N VAL A 51 4.08 -11.89 -16.90
CA VAL A 51 2.99 -10.96 -17.14
C VAL A 51 2.08 -10.93 -15.93
N TYR A 52 1.94 -9.77 -15.28
CA TYR A 52 0.94 -9.54 -14.23
C TYR A 52 -0.39 -9.19 -14.90
N PRO A 53 -1.37 -10.12 -15.02
CA PRO A 53 -2.52 -9.92 -15.89
C PRO A 53 -3.36 -8.71 -15.49
N ILE A 54 -3.43 -8.40 -14.20
CA ILE A 54 -4.18 -7.25 -13.68
C ILE A 54 -3.49 -5.89 -13.90
N LEU A 55 -2.21 -5.88 -14.31
CA LEU A 55 -1.51 -4.65 -14.74
C LEU A 55 -1.61 -4.43 -16.26
N THR A 56 -2.06 -5.43 -17.02
CA THR A 56 -2.22 -5.35 -18.47
C THR A 56 -3.67 -5.17 -18.92
N LEU A 57 -4.63 -5.33 -18.00
CA LEU A 57 -6.03 -5.03 -18.27
C LEU A 57 -6.24 -3.52 -18.52
N PRO A 58 -7.13 -3.15 -19.44
CA PRO A 58 -7.62 -1.78 -19.55
C PRO A 58 -8.17 -1.29 -18.20
N HIS A 59 -8.08 0.03 -17.99
CA HIS A 59 -8.55 0.64 -16.74
C HIS A 59 -10.03 0.36 -16.51
N GLU A 60 -10.85 0.37 -17.56
CA GLU A 60 -12.30 0.12 -17.51
C GLU A 60 -12.61 -1.26 -16.94
N ILE A 61 -11.92 -2.29 -17.42
CA ILE A 61 -12.12 -3.67 -16.97
C ILE A 61 -11.66 -3.83 -15.52
N THR A 62 -10.53 -3.21 -15.16
CA THR A 62 -10.00 -3.24 -13.80
C THR A 62 -10.95 -2.55 -12.82
N SER A 63 -11.51 -1.40 -13.21
CA SER A 63 -12.53 -0.67 -12.46
C SER A 63 -13.79 -1.51 -12.24
N ASP A 64 -14.28 -2.21 -13.25
CA ASP A 64 -15.44 -3.09 -13.11
C ASP A 64 -15.17 -4.27 -12.17
N ILE A 65 -13.99 -4.91 -12.28
CA ILE A 65 -13.56 -5.95 -11.33
C ILE A 65 -13.57 -5.40 -9.90
N PHE A 66 -13.02 -4.20 -9.67
CA PHE A 66 -12.98 -3.58 -8.35
C PHE A 66 -14.39 -3.33 -7.79
N VAL A 67 -15.34 -2.92 -8.62
CA VAL A 67 -16.73 -2.73 -8.21
C VAL A 67 -17.35 -4.05 -7.78
N HIS A 68 -17.04 -5.15 -8.47
CA HIS A 68 -17.48 -6.49 -8.06
C HIS A 68 -16.79 -7.03 -6.80
N CYS A 69 -15.64 -6.46 -6.41
CA CYS A 69 -14.97 -6.77 -5.15
C CYS A 69 -15.55 -6.01 -3.94
N LEU A 70 -16.50 -5.09 -4.14
CA LEU A 70 -17.14 -4.39 -3.03
C LEU A 70 -17.85 -5.40 -2.12
N PRO A 71 -17.73 -5.25 -0.80
CA PRO A 71 -18.31 -6.19 0.13
C PRO A 71 -19.84 -6.13 0.04
N SER A 72 -20.49 -7.29 -0.02
CA SER A 72 -21.95 -7.41 -0.15
C SER A 72 -22.65 -7.17 1.20
N GLY A 73 -23.72 -6.38 1.20
CA GLY A 73 -24.56 -6.12 2.37
C GLY A 73 -24.66 -4.62 2.73
N ALA A 74 -25.81 -4.22 3.32
CA ALA A 74 -26.20 -2.83 3.55
C ALA A 74 -25.24 -1.98 4.43
N TYR A 75 -24.26 -2.62 5.08
CA TYR A 75 -23.34 -2.00 6.06
C TYR A 75 -21.86 -2.32 5.83
N ALA A 76 -21.54 -2.90 4.67
CA ALA A 76 -20.27 -3.60 4.52
C ALA A 76 -19.09 -2.66 4.20
N ILE A 77 -19.35 -1.49 3.60
CA ILE A 77 -18.32 -0.51 3.25
C ILE A 77 -18.09 0.44 4.42
N ARG A 78 -17.13 0.08 5.27
CA ARG A 78 -16.75 0.88 6.44
C ARG A 78 -15.62 1.84 6.11
N LEU A 79 -15.76 3.09 6.54
CA LEU A 79 -14.79 4.19 6.32
C LEU A 79 -13.33 3.86 6.73
N LYS A 80 -13.14 2.91 7.66
CA LYS A 80 -11.85 2.61 8.30
C LYS A 80 -11.43 1.14 8.21
N ASN A 81 -12.03 0.32 7.34
CA ASN A 81 -11.60 -1.07 7.25
C ASN A 81 -10.52 -1.26 6.16
N PRO A 82 -9.23 -1.33 6.52
CA PRO A 82 -8.16 -1.50 5.53
C PRO A 82 -8.23 -2.85 4.81
N SER A 83 -8.95 -3.82 5.38
CA SER A 83 -9.09 -5.18 4.85
C SER A 83 -10.28 -5.34 3.90
N GLN A 84 -11.00 -4.26 3.58
CA GLN A 84 -12.15 -4.30 2.68
C GLN A 84 -12.07 -3.24 1.58
N ALA A 85 -12.57 -3.58 0.40
CA ALA A 85 -12.75 -2.62 -0.68
C ALA A 85 -13.76 -1.52 -0.25
N PRO A 86 -13.58 -0.27 -0.73
CA PRO A 86 -12.55 0.17 -1.67
C PRO A 86 -11.19 0.51 -1.02
N VAL A 87 -11.09 0.62 0.31
CA VAL A 87 -9.86 1.06 1.00
C VAL A 87 -8.70 0.09 0.77
N LEU A 88 -8.96 -1.22 0.78
CA LEU A 88 -7.97 -2.26 0.48
C LEU A 88 -7.28 -2.03 -0.87
N LEU A 89 -8.04 -1.63 -1.90
CA LEU A 89 -7.53 -1.44 -3.26
C LEU A 89 -6.52 -0.29 -3.35
N LEU A 90 -6.60 0.68 -2.44
CA LEU A 90 -5.65 1.78 -2.35
C LEU A 90 -4.27 1.36 -1.83
N ASN A 91 -4.17 0.16 -1.23
CA ASN A 91 -2.97 -0.30 -0.53
C ASN A 91 -2.19 -1.37 -1.31
N VAL A 92 -2.69 -1.83 -2.47
CA VAL A 92 -2.04 -2.90 -3.25
C VAL A 92 -0.83 -2.39 -4.03
N CYS A 93 -1.02 -1.43 -4.93
CA CYS A 93 0.07 -0.79 -5.68
C CYS A 93 -0.32 0.63 -6.14
N LYS A 94 0.63 1.37 -6.73
CA LYS A 94 0.39 2.73 -7.23
C LYS A 94 -0.68 2.77 -8.34
N THR A 95 -0.66 1.80 -9.25
CA THR A 95 -1.62 1.71 -10.36
C THR A 95 -3.03 1.46 -9.85
N TRP A 96 -3.21 0.48 -8.96
CA TRP A 96 -4.52 0.18 -8.36
C TRP A 96 -5.07 1.35 -7.58
N ARG A 97 -4.22 2.06 -6.84
CA ARG A 97 -4.62 3.30 -6.17
C ARG A 97 -5.13 4.32 -7.17
N SER A 98 -4.42 4.57 -8.27
CA SER A 98 -4.86 5.53 -9.29
C SER A 98 -6.22 5.14 -9.89
N ILE A 99 -6.40 3.86 -10.25
CA ILE A 99 -7.66 3.34 -10.81
C ILE A 99 -8.80 3.45 -9.79
N ALA A 100 -8.57 3.00 -8.56
CA ALA A 100 -9.60 3.03 -7.52
C ALA A 100 -10.05 4.45 -7.18
N ILE A 101 -9.12 5.41 -7.11
CA ILE A 101 -9.45 6.83 -6.86
C ILE A 101 -10.25 7.43 -8.03
N SER A 102 -9.92 7.06 -9.26
CA SER A 102 -10.58 7.54 -10.48
C SER A 102 -11.86 6.78 -10.85
N THR A 103 -12.33 5.85 -10.01
CA THR A 103 -13.55 5.08 -10.23
C THR A 103 -14.66 5.50 -9.26
N PRO A 104 -15.53 6.47 -9.62
CA PRO A 104 -16.55 7.03 -8.74
C PRO A 104 -17.49 6.00 -8.10
N ARG A 105 -17.86 4.95 -8.85
CA ARG A 105 -18.75 3.87 -8.40
C ARG A 105 -18.25 3.15 -7.13
N LEU A 106 -16.94 3.12 -6.89
CA LEU A 106 -16.37 2.53 -5.67
C LEU A 106 -16.66 3.33 -4.41
N TRP A 107 -16.91 4.64 -4.56
CA TRP A 107 -17.10 5.58 -3.48
C TRP A 107 -18.57 5.98 -3.29
N ALA A 108 -19.46 5.49 -4.17
CA ALA A 108 -20.89 5.79 -4.14
C ALA A 108 -21.59 5.33 -2.85
N ASN A 109 -21.04 4.34 -2.15
CA ASN A 109 -21.63 3.81 -0.93
C ASN A 109 -20.68 4.04 0.26
N LEU A 110 -21.20 4.56 1.36
CA LEU A 110 -20.44 4.77 2.60
C LEU A 110 -21.27 4.39 3.82
N THR A 111 -20.75 3.51 4.69
CA THR A 111 -21.31 3.26 6.01
C THR A 111 -20.41 3.85 7.10
N VAL A 112 -20.97 4.74 7.91
CA VAL A 112 -20.31 5.34 9.07
C VAL A 112 -20.90 4.74 10.34
N ASN A 113 -20.04 4.08 11.13
CA ASN A 113 -20.42 3.55 12.43
C ASN A 113 -20.03 4.53 13.54
N PHE A 114 -21.02 5.07 14.24
CA PHE A 114 -20.82 5.85 15.45
C PHE A 114 -20.80 4.91 16.65
N THR A 115 -19.65 4.28 16.90
CA THR A 115 -19.43 3.62 18.20
C THR A 115 -19.27 4.69 19.29
N THR A 116 -19.47 4.29 20.55
CA THR A 116 -19.32 5.13 21.76
C THR A 116 -17.89 5.66 21.99
N GLN A 117 -16.94 5.35 21.10
CA GLN A 117 -15.59 5.88 21.18
C GLN A 117 -15.56 7.33 20.66
N SER A 118 -14.82 8.21 21.33
CA SER A 118 -14.72 9.63 21.02
C SER A 118 -14.11 9.87 19.63
N TRP A 119 -14.96 9.95 18.61
CA TRP A 119 -14.54 10.40 17.30
C TRP A 119 -14.15 11.88 17.38
N ASP A 120 -12.96 12.20 16.89
CA ASP A 120 -12.63 13.56 16.53
C ASP A 120 -13.51 13.94 15.33
N HIS A 121 -14.57 14.72 15.59
CA HIS A 121 -15.56 15.11 14.60
C HIS A 121 -14.93 15.76 13.37
N SER A 122 -13.86 16.55 13.55
CA SER A 122 -13.16 17.22 12.44
C SER A 122 -12.51 16.21 11.48
N LYS A 123 -11.83 15.19 12.01
CA LYS A 123 -11.18 14.14 11.22
C LYS A 123 -12.20 13.21 10.58
N LEU A 124 -13.33 12.96 11.23
CA LEU A 124 -14.40 12.17 10.66
C LEU A 124 -15.01 12.88 9.45
N LEU A 125 -15.36 14.16 9.61
CA LEU A 125 -15.91 14.98 8.52
C LEU A 125 -14.95 15.08 7.36
N ALA A 126 -13.66 15.35 7.60
CA ALA A 126 -12.65 15.39 6.53
C ALA A 126 -12.52 14.06 5.77
N ARG A 127 -12.71 12.92 6.44
CA ARG A 127 -12.69 11.60 5.78
C ARG A 127 -13.95 11.33 4.98
N ILE A 128 -15.11 11.74 5.50
CA ILE A 128 -16.38 11.63 4.78
C ILE A 128 -16.32 12.53 3.53
N ASP A 129 -15.88 13.77 3.67
CA ASP A 129 -15.70 14.71 2.55
C ASP A 129 -14.71 14.17 1.50
N GLY A 130 -13.55 13.67 1.96
CA GLY A 130 -12.57 13.01 1.09
C GLY A 130 -13.09 11.72 0.44
N TRP A 131 -14.14 11.10 0.95
CA TRP A 131 -14.80 9.95 0.35
C TRP A 131 -15.85 10.40 -0.67
N LEU A 132 -16.74 11.30 -0.28
CA LEU A 132 -17.82 11.81 -1.11
C LEU A 132 -17.29 12.57 -2.34
N SER A 133 -16.21 13.33 -2.20
CA SER A 133 -15.54 14.00 -3.32
C SER A 133 -15.07 13.03 -4.42
N ARG A 134 -14.76 11.78 -4.07
CA ARG A 134 -14.34 10.75 -5.05
C ARG A 134 -15.52 10.10 -5.76
N ALA A 135 -16.70 10.12 -5.16
CA ALA A 135 -17.91 9.59 -5.77
C ALA A 135 -18.43 10.47 -6.92
N GLY A 136 -17.94 11.70 -7.04
CA GLY A 136 -18.29 12.62 -8.12
C GLY A 136 -19.80 12.76 -8.28
N SER A 137 -20.30 12.48 -9.48
CA SER A 137 -21.72 12.56 -9.83
C SER A 137 -22.50 11.25 -9.65
N CYS A 138 -21.93 10.21 -9.04
CA CYS A 138 -22.67 8.98 -8.81
C CYS A 138 -23.76 9.17 -7.73
N PRO A 139 -24.92 8.49 -7.85
CA PRO A 139 -25.91 8.45 -6.78
C PRO A 139 -25.25 7.93 -5.49
N LEU A 140 -25.29 8.75 -4.44
CA LEU A 140 -24.63 8.46 -3.17
C LEU A 140 -25.61 7.75 -2.24
N SER A 141 -25.16 6.70 -1.58
CA SER A 141 -25.85 6.08 -0.46
C SER A 141 -24.99 6.20 0.80
N LEU A 142 -25.40 7.06 1.72
CA LEU A 142 -24.78 7.21 3.03
C LEU A 142 -25.61 6.48 4.08
N THR A 143 -25.01 5.51 4.74
CA THR A 143 -25.62 4.77 5.85
C THR A 143 -24.96 5.16 7.15
N VAL A 144 -25.72 5.73 8.08
CA VAL A 144 -25.27 6.03 9.43
C VAL A 144 -25.81 4.97 10.37
N ALA A 145 -24.92 4.18 10.99
CA ALA A 145 -25.29 3.10 11.89
C ALA A 145 -24.67 3.29 13.28
N LYS A 146 -25.37 2.83 14.31
CA LYS A 146 -24.81 2.65 15.67
C LYS A 146 -24.78 1.16 15.97
N PHE A 147 -23.59 0.60 16.17
CA PHE A 147 -23.45 -0.80 16.63
C PHE A 147 -23.07 -0.80 18.10
N ASP A 148 -24.02 -1.16 18.97
CA ASP A 148 -23.74 -1.42 20.37
C ASP A 148 -23.10 -2.82 20.49
N PHE A 149 -21.78 -2.87 20.65
CA PHE A 149 -21.08 -4.11 21.01
C PHE A 149 -21.22 -4.33 22.52
N SER A 150 -22.41 -4.77 22.96
CA SER A 150 -22.58 -5.24 24.34
C SER A 150 -21.91 -6.60 24.48
N MET A 151 -20.69 -6.63 25.04
CA MET A 151 -20.12 -7.85 25.63
C MET A 151 -20.82 -8.11 26.98
N ALA A 152 -22.10 -8.47 26.95
CA ALA A 152 -22.78 -9.04 28.10
C ALA A 152 -22.93 -10.54 27.89
N SER A 153 -22.17 -11.29 28.67
CA SER A 153 -22.29 -12.72 28.89
C SER A 153 -23.75 -13.18 29.00
N GLY A 154 -24.14 -14.15 28.17
CA GLY A 154 -25.13 -15.16 28.55
C GLY A 154 -26.60 -14.94 28.16
N LEU A 155 -26.96 -13.97 27.32
CA LEU A 155 -28.31 -13.90 26.75
C LEU A 155 -28.23 -13.79 25.23
N THR A 156 -29.20 -14.44 24.57
CA THR A 156 -29.30 -14.59 23.11
C THR A 156 -29.08 -13.25 22.40
N PRO A 157 -28.49 -13.25 21.18
CA PRO A 157 -28.32 -12.03 20.42
C PRO A 157 -29.71 -11.56 19.97
N SER A 158 -30.38 -10.79 20.80
CA SER A 158 -31.39 -9.88 20.30
C SER A 158 -30.66 -9.00 19.29
N THR A 159 -31.18 -8.99 18.07
CA THR A 159 -30.71 -8.15 16.97
C THR A 159 -30.31 -6.79 17.53
N PRO A 160 -29.05 -6.35 17.39
CA PRO A 160 -28.67 -5.02 17.83
C PRO A 160 -29.65 -4.07 17.16
N LEU A 161 -30.27 -3.19 17.94
CA LEU A 161 -31.03 -2.03 17.45
C LEU A 161 -30.05 -1.12 16.70
N SER A 162 -29.63 -1.59 15.53
CA SER A 162 -28.87 -0.85 14.55
C SER A 162 -29.88 0.07 13.90
N TYR A 163 -30.07 1.24 14.52
CA TYR A 163 -30.75 2.31 13.81
C TYR A 163 -29.80 2.74 12.69
N ALA A 164 -30.21 2.43 11.46
CA ALA A 164 -29.51 2.80 10.26
C ALA A 164 -30.33 3.85 9.53
N ILE A 165 -29.82 5.08 9.46
CA ILE A 165 -30.37 6.07 8.54
C ILE A 165 -29.62 5.89 7.22
N ARG A 166 -30.36 5.51 6.18
CA ARG A 166 -29.87 5.56 4.81
C ARG A 166 -30.35 6.86 4.18
N ILE A 167 -29.41 7.62 3.64
CA ILE A 167 -29.67 8.83 2.87
C ILE A 167 -29.15 8.57 1.46
N ASP A 168 -30.08 8.50 0.51
CA ASP A 168 -29.75 8.39 -0.91
C ASP A 168 -29.78 9.80 -1.53
N PHE A 169 -28.68 10.24 -2.12
CA PHE A 169 -28.61 11.48 -2.88
C PHE A 169 -28.65 11.12 -4.36
N SER A 170 -29.74 11.50 -5.04
CA SER A 170 -29.81 11.50 -6.51
C SER A 170 -29.63 12.94 -6.97
N VAL A 171 -28.62 13.18 -7.82
CA VAL A 171 -28.44 14.45 -8.54
C VAL A 171 -29.30 14.42 -9.79
#